data_AF-A0A661SXI9-F1
#
_entry.id   AF-A0A661SXI9-F1
#
_cell.length_a   1.000
_cell.length_b   1.000
_cell.length_c   1.000
_cell.angle_alpha   90.00
_cell.angle_beta   90.00
_cell.angle_gamma   90.00
#
_symmetry.space_group_name_H-M   'P 1'
#
loop_
_entity.id
_entity.type
_entity.pdbx_description
1 polymer ?
#
loop_
_entity_poly.entity_id
_entity_poly.type
_entity_poly.pdbx_seq_one_letter_code
_entity_poly.pdbx_strand_id
1 'polypeptide(L)'
;MLSDAEAVPDRLREEIREKERLLEQVNEKLDLRVSGLKRLLERAEALVPLEGEAGLRDTERAGSCRRNERKILLMADDGIDPGTIAERLSIPRDEVAFVLDLSRKRARPDTGERPS
;
A
#
# COMPACT_ATOMS: atom_id res chain seq x y z
N MET A 1 64.28 -12.33 -20.05
CA MET A 1 63.12 -11.43 -20.21
C MET A 1 62.08 -11.94 -21.22
N LEU A 2 62.06 -13.23 -21.56
CA LEU A 2 61.04 -13.82 -22.47
C LEU A 2 59.87 -14.46 -21.71
N SER A 3 60.06 -14.95 -20.48
CA SER A 3 58.99 -15.57 -19.68
C SER A 3 57.91 -14.58 -19.26
N ASP A 4 58.27 -13.30 -19.06
CA ASP A 4 57.32 -12.28 -18.64
C ASP A 4 56.39 -11.88 -19.80
N ALA A 5 56.86 -11.97 -21.05
CA ALA A 5 56.07 -11.68 -22.25
C ALA A 5 54.99 -12.75 -22.53
N GLU A 6 55.22 -13.99 -22.11
CA GLU A 6 54.25 -15.09 -22.24
C GLU A 6 53.19 -15.08 -21.13
N ALA A 7 53.48 -14.53 -19.94
CA ALA A 7 52.56 -14.50 -18.80
C ALA A 7 51.59 -13.29 -18.81
N VAL A 8 51.95 -12.20 -19.49
CA VAL A 8 51.12 -10.98 -19.58
C VAL A 8 49.78 -11.21 -20.32
N PRO A 9 49.72 -11.95 -21.44
CA PRO A 9 48.46 -12.20 -22.16
C PRO A 9 47.44 -12.97 -21.31
N ASP A 10 47.90 -13.93 -20.49
CA ASP A 10 47.01 -14.74 -19.68
C ASP A 10 46.44 -13.96 -18.49
N ARG A 11 47.27 -13.13 -17.84
CA ARG A 11 46.78 -12.19 -16.81
C ARG A 11 45.77 -11.20 -17.36
N LEU A 12 46.02 -10.65 -18.56
CA LEU A 12 45.08 -9.75 -19.20
C LEU A 12 43.75 -10.43 -19.53
N ARG A 13 43.78 -11.70 -19.96
CA ARG A 13 42.56 -12.49 -20.19
C ARG A 13 41.77 -12.72 -18.90
N GLU A 14 42.45 -13.01 -17.80
CA GLU A 14 41.82 -13.15 -16.49
C GLU A 14 41.17 -11.84 -16.04
N GLU A 15 41.86 -10.72 -16.16
CA GLU A 15 41.32 -9.40 -15.83
C GLU A 15 40.12 -9.04 -16.70
N ILE A 16 40.15 -9.34 -18.01
CA ILE A 16 39.02 -9.10 -18.91
C ILE A 16 37.80 -9.91 -18.46
N ARG A 17 37.97 -11.21 -18.16
CA ARG A 17 36.87 -12.06 -17.68
C ARG A 17 36.29 -11.58 -16.36
N GLU A 18 37.14 -11.11 -15.45
CA GLU A 18 36.69 -10.54 -14.19
C GLU A 18 35.87 -9.26 -14.40
N LYS A 19 36.32 -8.38 -15.30
CA LYS A 19 35.59 -7.15 -15.65
C LYS A 19 34.26 -7.46 -16.34
N GLU A 20 34.21 -8.43 -17.24
CA GLU A 20 32.98 -8.90 -17.89
C GLU A 20 31.98 -9.42 -16.85
N ARG A 21 32.44 -10.28 -15.93
CA ARG A 21 31.60 -10.78 -14.82
C ARG A 21 31.07 -9.66 -13.92
N LEU A 22 31.87 -8.63 -13.64
CA LEU A 22 31.44 -7.46 -12.87
C LEU A 22 30.37 -6.66 -13.63
N LEU A 23 30.53 -6.50 -14.95
CA LEU A 23 29.52 -5.83 -15.78
C LEU A 23 28.19 -6.59 -15.77
N GLU A 24 28.22 -7.92 -15.87
CA GLU A 24 27.01 -8.76 -15.77
C GLU A 24 26.30 -8.56 -14.43
N GLN A 25 27.04 -8.62 -13.31
CA GLN A 25 26.46 -8.42 -11.98
C GLN A 25 25.87 -7.02 -11.78
N VAL A 26 26.52 -5.99 -12.35
CA VAL A 26 25.99 -4.63 -12.31
C VAL A 26 24.70 -4.55 -13.12
N ASN A 27 24.67 -5.16 -14.31
CA ASN A 27 23.50 -5.19 -15.17
C ASN A 27 22.31 -5.88 -14.46
N GLU A 28 22.52 -7.06 -13.87
CA GLU A 28 21.48 -7.76 -13.10
C GLU A 28 20.94 -6.90 -11.93
N LYS A 29 21.82 -6.22 -11.19
CA LYS A 29 21.41 -5.32 -10.11
C LYS A 29 20.60 -4.14 -10.62
N LEU A 30 20.96 -3.59 -11.79
CA LEU A 30 20.21 -2.52 -12.42
C LEU A 30 18.83 -2.99 -12.86
N ASP A 31 18.73 -4.17 -13.48
CA ASP A 31 17.46 -4.77 -13.87
C ASP A 31 16.54 -4.98 -12.66
N LEU A 32 17.06 -5.52 -11.56
CA LEU A 32 16.30 -5.66 -10.31
C LEU A 32 15.80 -4.31 -9.77
N ARG A 33 16.63 -3.25 -9.84
CA ARG A 33 16.24 -1.90 -9.43
C ARG A 33 15.18 -1.31 -10.35
N VAL A 34 15.31 -1.48 -11.66
CA VAL A 34 14.32 -1.02 -12.65
C VAL A 34 12.98 -1.71 -12.42
N SER A 35 12.97 -3.04 -12.24
CA SER A 35 11.75 -3.79 -11.92
C SER A 35 11.14 -3.37 -10.58
N GLY A 36 11.97 -3.10 -9.57
CA GLY A 36 11.51 -2.55 -8.28
C GLY A 36 10.83 -1.20 -8.43
N LEU A 37 11.46 -0.27 -9.16
CA LEU A 37 10.92 1.06 -9.41
C LEU A 37 9.64 1.03 -10.24
N LYS A 38 9.55 0.16 -11.27
CA LYS A 38 8.32 -0.04 -12.05
C LYS A 38 7.15 -0.47 -11.17
N ARG A 39 7.35 -1.46 -10.28
CA ARG A 39 6.31 -1.89 -9.34
C ARG A 39 5.88 -0.79 -8.37
N LEU A 40 6.83 0.03 -7.90
CA LEU A 40 6.50 1.17 -7.04
C LEU A 40 5.73 2.24 -7.79
N LEU A 41 6.07 2.48 -9.07
CA LEU A 41 5.35 3.39 -9.95
C LEU A 41 3.93 2.88 -10.21
N GLU A 42 3.75 1.61 -10.61
CA GLU A 42 2.43 0.98 -10.81
C GLU A 42 1.56 1.10 -9.54
N ARG A 43 2.16 0.86 -8.37
CA ARG A 43 1.46 1.02 -7.09
C ARG A 43 1.11 2.49 -6.81
N ALA A 44 1.99 3.43 -7.13
CA ALA A 44 1.72 4.85 -6.98
C ALA A 44 0.61 5.30 -7.94
N GLU A 45 0.64 4.87 -9.20
CA GLU A 45 -0.40 5.12 -10.21
C GLU A 45 -1.75 4.53 -9.80
N ALA A 46 -1.77 3.36 -9.17
CA ALA A 46 -3.00 2.78 -8.62
C ALA A 46 -3.57 3.55 -7.41
N LEU A 47 -2.71 4.30 -6.70
CA LEU A 47 -3.09 5.12 -5.54
C LEU A 47 -3.39 6.57 -5.91
N VAL A 48 -2.88 7.05 -7.04
CA VAL A 48 -3.27 8.33 -7.62
C VAL A 48 -4.63 8.11 -8.27
N PRO A 49 -5.73 8.67 -7.71
CA PRO A 49 -6.96 8.71 -8.45
C PRO A 49 -6.64 9.49 -9.73
N LEU A 50 -6.84 8.88 -10.91
CA LEU A 50 -6.81 9.62 -12.17
C LEU A 50 -7.68 10.86 -11.98
N GLU A 51 -7.03 12.01 -11.79
CA GLU A 51 -7.61 13.35 -11.79
C GLU A 51 -8.11 13.60 -13.21
N GLY A 52 -9.21 12.94 -13.55
CA GLY A 52 -9.75 12.87 -14.90
C GLY A 52 -11.17 12.37 -14.89
N GLU A 53 -11.46 11.23 -14.24
CA GLU A 53 -12.82 10.65 -14.30
C GLU A 53 -13.34 10.00 -13.00
N ALA A 54 -12.52 9.83 -11.95
CA ALA A 54 -12.94 9.23 -10.68
C ALA A 54 -13.28 10.23 -9.55
N GLY A 55 -12.86 11.50 -9.70
CA GLY A 55 -12.89 12.51 -8.63
C GLY A 55 -14.27 12.97 -8.16
N LEU A 56 -15.33 12.74 -8.94
CA LEU A 56 -16.70 13.10 -8.54
C LEU A 56 -17.40 12.00 -7.75
N ARG A 57 -17.03 10.71 -7.92
CA ARG A 57 -17.69 9.61 -7.19
C ARG A 57 -17.06 9.34 -5.83
N ASP A 58 -15.75 9.52 -5.68
CA ASP A 58 -15.08 9.21 -4.40
C ASP A 58 -15.12 10.37 -3.40
N THR A 59 -15.19 11.61 -3.85
CA THR A 59 -15.44 12.76 -2.95
C THR A 59 -16.89 12.78 -2.46
N GLU A 60 -17.85 12.44 -3.33
CA GLU A 60 -19.24 12.20 -2.94
C GLU A 60 -19.38 10.98 -2.04
N ARG A 61 -18.68 9.86 -2.30
CA ARG A 61 -18.66 8.69 -1.40
C ARG A 61 -18.02 9.00 -0.06
N ALA A 62 -16.87 9.66 0.00
CA ALA A 62 -16.24 10.02 1.26
C ALA A 62 -17.08 11.03 2.06
N GLY A 63 -17.72 11.98 1.39
CA GLY A 63 -18.69 12.91 2.00
C GLY A 63 -19.99 12.22 2.45
N SER A 64 -20.48 11.27 1.66
CA SER A 64 -21.67 10.45 1.95
C SER A 64 -21.42 9.48 3.10
N CYS A 65 -20.28 8.78 3.12
CA CYS A 65 -19.86 7.90 4.21
C CYS A 65 -19.71 8.68 5.52
N ARG A 66 -19.06 9.87 5.51
CA ARG A 66 -18.99 10.73 6.72
C ARG A 66 -20.35 11.26 7.16
N ARG A 67 -21.24 11.57 6.22
CA ARG A 67 -22.62 12.02 6.51
C ARG A 67 -23.45 10.88 7.10
N ASN A 68 -23.28 9.66 6.59
CA ASN A 68 -23.96 8.46 7.06
C ASN A 68 -23.42 8.04 8.42
N GLU A 69 -22.10 8.10 8.66
CA GLU A 69 -21.47 7.82 9.96
C GLU A 69 -22.09 8.66 11.08
N ARG A 70 -22.20 9.98 10.89
CA ARG A 70 -22.83 10.87 11.90
C ARG A 70 -24.31 10.54 12.13
N LYS A 71 -25.06 10.22 11.07
CA LYS A 71 -26.48 9.85 11.19
C LYS A 71 -26.66 8.51 11.89
N ILE A 72 -25.83 7.52 11.58
CA ILE A 72 -25.82 6.21 12.25
C ILE A 72 -25.59 6.40 13.76
N LEU A 73 -24.59 7.20 14.13
CA LEU A 73 -24.28 7.47 15.55
C LEU A 73 -25.42 8.19 16.27
N LEU A 74 -26.00 9.24 15.68
CA LEU A 74 -27.14 9.94 16.27
C LEU A 74 -28.35 9.01 16.46
N MET A 75 -28.66 8.19 15.46
CA MET A 75 -29.78 7.25 15.53
C MET A 75 -29.54 6.14 16.57
N ALA A 76 -28.29 5.71 16.72
CA ALA A 76 -27.92 4.74 17.74
C ALA A 76 -27.96 5.35 19.16
N ASP A 77 -27.58 6.62 19.31
CA ASP A 77 -27.71 7.37 20.57
C ASP A 77 -29.19 7.57 20.95
N ASP A 78 -30.08 7.71 19.96
CA ASP A 78 -31.55 7.73 20.12
C ASP A 78 -32.14 6.34 20.44
N GLY A 79 -31.31 5.29 20.53
CA GLY A 79 -31.72 3.93 20.87
C GLY A 79 -32.37 3.15 19.71
N ILE A 80 -32.18 3.59 18.47
CA ILE A 80 -32.74 2.92 17.29
C ILE A 80 -31.91 1.67 16.98
N ASP A 81 -32.61 0.57 16.69
CA ASP A 81 -31.99 -0.72 16.35
C ASP A 81 -31.15 -0.64 15.05
N PRO A 82 -29.94 -1.24 14.99
CA PRO A 82 -29.08 -1.24 13.81
C PRO A 82 -29.74 -1.73 12.52
N GLY A 83 -30.66 -2.70 12.61
CA GLY A 83 -31.43 -3.18 11.46
C GLY A 83 -32.37 -2.12 10.90
N THR A 84 -33.00 -1.35 11.79
CA THR A 84 -33.89 -0.23 11.40
C THR A 84 -33.09 0.96 10.85
N ILE A 85 -31.88 1.20 11.37
CA ILE A 85 -30.96 2.22 10.83
C ILE A 85 -30.55 1.87 9.40
N ALA A 86 -30.19 0.61 9.15
CA ALA A 86 -29.81 0.11 7.82
C ALA A 86 -30.94 0.31 6.80
N GLU A 87 -32.19 0.00 7.20
CA GLU A 87 -33.37 0.19 6.36
C GLU A 87 -33.68 1.67 6.10
N ARG A 88 -33.57 2.54 7.11
CA ARG A 88 -33.85 3.98 6.97
C ARG A 88 -32.79 4.73 6.16
N LEU A 89 -31.55 4.30 6.21
CA LEU A 89 -30.44 4.91 5.49
C LEU A 89 -30.14 4.20 4.16
N SER A 90 -30.87 3.13 3.84
CA SER A 90 -30.67 2.29 2.65
C SER A 90 -29.21 1.83 2.50
N ILE A 91 -28.60 1.42 3.61
CA ILE A 91 -27.21 0.94 3.69
C ILE A 91 -27.15 -0.48 4.24
N PRO A 92 -26.09 -1.26 3.94
CA PRO A 92 -25.93 -2.60 4.46
C PRO A 92 -25.88 -2.64 6.00
N ARG A 93 -26.46 -3.68 6.60
CA ARG A 93 -26.41 -3.90 8.06
C ARG A 93 -24.97 -4.02 8.57
N ASP A 94 -24.10 -4.63 7.79
CA ASP A 94 -22.68 -4.79 8.11
C ASP A 94 -21.95 -3.44 8.20
N GLU A 95 -22.34 -2.46 7.39
CA GLU A 95 -21.77 -1.11 7.41
C GLU A 95 -22.20 -0.36 8.68
N VAL A 96 -23.48 -0.50 9.09
CA VAL A 96 -23.98 0.05 10.35
C VAL A 96 -23.26 -0.58 11.54
N ALA A 97 -23.14 -1.91 11.57
CA ALA A 97 -22.42 -2.63 12.63
C ALA A 97 -20.95 -2.20 12.71
N PHE A 98 -20.27 -2.06 11.57
CA PHE A 98 -18.89 -1.61 11.50
C PHE A 98 -18.70 -0.20 12.07
N VAL A 99 -19.58 0.74 11.76
CA VAL A 99 -19.53 2.12 12.29
C VAL A 99 -19.71 2.14 13.80
N LEU A 100 -20.64 1.35 14.33
CA LEU A 100 -20.89 1.25 15.78
C LEU A 100 -19.73 0.59 16.52
N ASP A 101 -19.12 -0.45 15.94
CA ASP A 101 -17.95 -1.09 16.52
C ASP A 101 -16.74 -0.14 16.53
N LEU A 102 -16.57 0.63 15.45
CA LEU A 102 -15.49 1.61 15.34
C LEU A 102 -15.66 2.73 16.38
N SER A 103 -16.88 3.23 16.60
CA SER A 103 -17.15 4.25 17.61
C SER A 103 -16.90 3.73 19.02
N ARG A 104 -17.30 2.49 19.31
CA ARG A 104 -17.06 1.83 20.60
C ARG A 104 -15.57 1.63 20.89
N LYS A 105 -14.79 1.22 19.89
CA LYS A 105 -13.33 1.07 19.99
C LYS A 105 -12.63 2.41 20.19
N ARG A 106 -13.15 3.49 19.62
CA ARG A 106 -12.62 4.85 19.86
C ARG A 106 -12.96 5.39 21.26
N ALA A 107 -14.12 5.02 21.79
CA ALA A 107 -14.55 5.42 23.13
C ALA A 107 -13.82 4.65 24.25
N ARG A 108 -13.27 3.47 23.98
CA ARG A 108 -12.38 2.75 24.89
C ARG A 108 -10.92 3.09 24.54
N PRO A 109 -10.22 3.95 25.29
CA PRO A 109 -8.77 4.01 25.16
C PRO A 109 -8.21 2.64 25.52
N ASP A 110 -7.36 2.13 24.64
CA ASP A 110 -6.65 0.87 24.78
C ASP A 110 -5.79 0.92 26.05
N THR A 111 -6.35 0.48 27.19
CA THR A 111 -5.57 0.16 28.38
C THR A 111 -4.83 -1.13 28.07
N GLY A 112 -3.68 -0.98 27.41
CA GLY A 112 -2.73 -2.06 27.20
C GLY A 112 -2.21 -2.56 28.54
N GLU A 113 -2.87 -3.56 29.12
CA GLU A 113 -2.24 -4.47 30.07
C GLU A 113 -1.21 -5.29 29.29
N ARG A 114 0.07 -4.95 29.48
CA ARG A 114 1.18 -5.87 29.20
C ARG A 114 1.23 -6.90 30.33
N PRO A 115 1.01 -8.20 30.08
CA PRO A 115 1.44 -9.20 31.03
C PRO A 115 2.95 -9.45 30.86
N SER A 116 3.63 -9.43 32.01
CA SER A 116 5.04 -9.81 32.20
C SER A 116 5.24 -11.31 32.07
#